data_AF-A0AA37M955-F1
#
_entry.id   AF-A0AA37M955-F1
#
_cell.length_a   1.000
_cell.length_b   1.000
_cell.length_c   1.000
_cell.angle_alpha   90.00
_cell.angle_beta   90.00
_cell.angle_gamma   90.00
#
_symmetry.space_group_name_H-M   'P 1'
#
loop_
_entity.id
_entity.type
_entity.pdbx_description
1 polymer ?
#
loop_
_entity_poly.entity_id
_entity_poly.type
_entity_poly.pdbx_seq_one_letter_code
_entity_poly.pdbx_strand_id
1 'polypeptide(L)' 'MLIFALLFAALGVVGALVGLGELGHPIGAHGVQSYGWGLTVNAIALAVYFLFVWTRRFHDRRT' A
#
# COMPACT_ATOMS: atom_id res chain seq x y z
N MET A 1 11.76 -9.54 -1.00
CA MET A 1 11.46 -8.12 -1.34
C MET A 1 10.25 -8.02 -2.24
N LEU A 2 10.17 -8.81 -3.32
CA LEU A 2 8.97 -8.85 -4.16
C LEU A 2 7.69 -9.28 -3.42
N ILE A 3 7.77 -10.28 -2.53
CA ILE A 3 6.65 -10.68 -1.66
C ILE A 3 6.17 -9.51 -0.79
N PHE A 4 7.08 -8.74 -0.20
CA PHE A 4 6.71 -7.56 0.58
C PHE A 4 6.08 -6.47 -0.30
N ALA A 5 6.60 -6.25 -1.51
CA ALA A 5 5.99 -5.32 -2.45
C ALA A 5 4.55 -5.70 -2.80
N LEU A 6 4.28 -7.00 -3.03
CA LEU A 6 2.93 -7.52 -3.29
C LEU A 6 2.01 -7.39 -2.07
N LEU A 7 2.51 -7.70 -0.87
CA LEU A 7 1.74 -7.56 0.37
C LEU A 7 1.34 -6.10 0.62
N PHE A 8 2.26 -5.17 0.45
CA PHE A 8 1.98 -3.74 0.62
C PHE A 8 1.11 -3.18 -0.51
N ALA A 9 1.22 -3.68 -1.74
CA ALA A 9 0.30 -3.33 -2.81
C ALA A 9 -1.15 -3.78 -2.47
N ALA A 10 -1.33 -5.01 -1.97
CA ALA A 10 -2.62 -5.49 -1.51
C ALA A 10 -3.16 -4.65 -0.35
N LEU A 11 -2.30 -4.28 0.61
CA LEU A 11 -2.66 -3.40 1.72
C LEU A 11 -3.10 -2.00 1.23
N GLY A 12 -2.46 -1.47 0.19
CA GLY A 12 -2.84 -0.20 -0.44
C GLY A 12 -4.22 -0.24 -1.08
N VAL A 13 -4.55 -1.34 -1.76
CA VAL A 13 -5.90 -1.58 -2.32
C VAL A 13 -6.94 -1.64 -1.20
N VAL A 14 -6.65 -2.35 -0.10
CA VAL A 14 -7.55 -2.41 1.06
C VAL A 14 -7.74 -1.02 1.69
N GLY A 15 -6.67 -0.24 1.87
CA GLY A 15 -6.76 1.13 2.34
C GLY A 15 -7.61 2.01 1.43
N ALA A 16 -7.52 1.82 0.10
CA ALA A 16 -8.29 2.61 -0.86
C ALA A 16 -9.78 2.29 -0.78
N LEU A 17 -10.14 1.01 -0.63
CA LEU A 17 -11.52 0.58 -0.40
C LEU A 17 -12.10 1.15 0.91
N VAL A 18 -11.28 1.24 1.96
CA VAL A 18 -11.67 1.90 3.22
C VAL A 18 -11.81 3.42 3.03
N GLY A 19 -10.88 4.06 2.32
CA GLY A 19 -10.89 5.50 2.04
C GLY A 19 -12.06 5.95 1.16
N LEU A 20 -12.52 5.07 0.26
CA LEU A 20 -13.72 5.26 -0.56
C LEU A 20 -15.02 5.00 0.20
N GLY A 21 -14.95 4.44 1.42
CA GLY A 21 -16.13 4.10 2.22
C GLY A 21 -16.87 2.84 1.76
N GLU A 22 -16.28 2.06 0.85
CA GLU A 22 -16.80 0.73 0.44
C GLU A 22 -16.68 -0.28 1.61
N LEU A 23 -15.67 -0.10 2.46
CA LEU A 23 -15.41 -0.89 3.66
C LEU A 23 -15.51 0.00 4.91
N GLY A 24 -16.73 0.29 5.36
CA GLY A 24 -16.97 1.06 6.59
C GLY A 24 -18.45 1.22 6.90
N HIS A 25 -18.91 0.64 8.02
CA HIS A 25 -20.26 0.89 8.52
C HIS A 25 -20.44 2.38 8.89
N PRO A 26 -21.64 2.98 8.78
CA PRO A 26 -21.86 4.43 8.83
C PRO A 26 -21.60 5.12 10.19
N ILE A 27 -21.01 4.42 11.17
CA ILE A 27 -20.71 4.97 12.49
C ILE A 27 -19.30 5.58 12.45
N GLY A 28 -19.20 6.87 12.08
CA GLY A 28 -17.94 7.64 12.12
C GLY A 28 -17.23 7.84 10.77
N ALA A 29 -17.99 7.97 9.68
CA ALA A 29 -17.54 7.97 8.29
C ALA A 29 -16.31 8.86 7.98
N HIS A 30 -16.17 10.04 8.59
CA HIS A 30 -15.05 10.94 8.29
C HIS A 30 -13.71 10.48 8.88
N GLY A 31 -13.71 9.88 10.06
CA GLY A 31 -12.48 9.41 10.70
C GLY A 31 -11.90 8.19 10.00
N VAL A 32 -12.76 7.22 9.68
CA VAL A 32 -12.36 5.95 9.06
C VAL A 32 -11.89 6.12 7.62
N GLN A 33 -12.54 7.00 6.85
CA GLN A 33 -12.13 7.29 5.46
C GLN A 33 -10.76 7.99 5.42
N SER A 34 -10.53 8.98 6.29
CA SER A 34 -9.23 9.68 6.36
C SER A 34 -8.08 8.73 6.73
N TYR A 35 -8.35 7.78 7.64
CA TYR A 35 -7.41 6.71 7.99
C TYR A 35 -7.17 5.74 6.82
N GLY A 36 -8.21 5.39 6.07
CA GLY A 36 -8.10 4.57 4.85
C GLY A 36 -7.15 5.19 3.83
N TRP A 37 -7.31 6.49 3.53
CA TRP A 37 -6.40 7.22 2.64
C TRP A 37 -4.95 7.27 3.17
N GLY A 38 -4.78 7.50 4.47
CA GLY A 38 -3.47 7.45 5.10
C GLY A 38 -2.79 6.08 4.96
N LEU A 39 -3.56 5.01 5.15
CA LEU A 39 -3.09 3.63 4.99
C LEU A 39 -2.72 3.34 3.52
N THR A 40 -3.51 3.80 2.55
CA THR A 40 -3.23 3.67 1.11
C THR A 40 -1.89 4.28 0.74
N VAL A 41 -1.67 5.55 1.12
CA VAL A 41 -0.45 6.28 0.74
C VAL A 41 0.79 5.61 1.33
N ASN A 42 0.74 5.23 2.61
CA ASN A 42 1.85 4.55 3.28
C ASN A 42 2.13 3.18 2.65
N ALA A 43 1.09 2.41 2.35
CA ALA A 43 1.24 1.09 1.76
C ALA A 43 1.82 1.15 0.34
N ILE A 44 1.36 2.08 -0.50
CA ILE A 44 1.92 2.29 -1.84
C ILE A 44 3.38 2.72 -1.77
N ALA A 45 3.73 3.66 -0.87
CA ALA A 45 5.11 4.10 -0.70
C ALA A 45 6.06 2.94 -0.34
N LEU A 46 5.64 2.07 0.58
CA LEU A 46 6.40 0.88 0.96
C LEU A 46 6.49 -0.14 -0.19
N ALA A 47 5.40 -0.35 -0.95
CA ALA A 47 5.40 -1.24 -2.10
C ALA A 47 6.42 -0.79 -3.17
N VAL A 48 6.43 0.51 -3.48
CA VAL A 48 7.39 1.12 -4.43
C VAL A 48 8.82 0.99 -3.91
N TYR A 49 9.05 1.25 -2.62
CA TYR A 49 10.37 1.08 -2.01
C TYR A 49 10.89 -0.36 -2.13
N PHE A 50 10.07 -1.35 -1.77
CA PHE A 50 10.47 -2.76 -1.89
C PHE A 50 10.72 -3.18 -3.34
N LEU A 51 9.95 -2.65 -4.30
CA LEU A 51 10.17 -2.88 -5.72
C LEU A 51 11.48 -2.25 -6.18
N PHE A 52 11.79 -1.02 -5.76
CA PHE A 52 13.03 -0.32 -6.11
C PHE A 52 14.28 -1.01 -5.56
N VAL A 53 14.25 -1.48 -4.31
CA VAL A 53 15.39 -2.23 -3.76
C VAL A 53 15.54 -3.57 -4.48
N TRP A 54 14.43 -4.20 -4.86
CA TRP A 54 14.47 -5.42 -5.66
C TRP A 54 15.10 -5.16 -7.04
N THR A 55 14.68 -4.13 -7.78
CA THR A 55 15.26 -3.83 -9.10
C THR A 55 16.75 -3.50 -9.02
N ARG A 56 17.18 -2.74 -8.02
CA ARG A 56 18.61 -2.46 -7.73
C ARG A 56 19.40 -3.76 -7.56
N ARG A 57 18.94 -4.66 -6.69
CA ARG A 57 19.58 -5.97 -6.46
C ARG A 57 19.61 -6.86 -7.70
N PHE A 58 18.63 -6.75 -8.58
CA PHE A 58 18.61 -7.50 -9.85
C PHE A 58 19.58 -6.92 -10.88
N HIS A 59 19.79 -5.61 -10.88
CA HIS A 59 20.77 -4.95 -11.74
C HIS A 59 22.21 -5.29 -11.31
N ASP A 60 22.50 -5.22 -10.00
CA ASP A 60 23.84 -5.52 -9.47
C ASP A 60 24.26 -6.99 -9.66
N ARG A 61 23.30 -7.91 -9.86
CA ARG A 61 23.60 -9.33 -10.14
C ARG A 61 23.92 -9.61 -11.62
N ARG A 62 23.74 -8.63 -12.51
CA ARG A 62 23.93 -8.80 -13.97
C ARG A 62 25.23 -8.17 -14.48
N THR A 63 25.95 -7.43 -13.65
CA THR A 63 27.28 -6.85 -13.92
C THR A 63 28.36 -7.65 -13.21
#